data_AF-A0A8J7E6R5-F1
#
_entry.id   AF-A0A8J7E6R5-F1
#
_cell.length_a   1.000
_cell.length_b   1.000
_cell.length_c   1.000
_cell.angle_alpha   90.00
_cell.angle_beta   90.00
_cell.angle_gamma   90.00
#
_symmetry.space_group_name_H-M   'P 1'
#
loop_
_entity.id
_entity.type
_entity.pdbx_description
1 polymer ?
#
loop_
_entity_poly.entity_id
_entity_poly.type
_entity_poly.pdbx_seq_one_letter_code
_entity_poly.pdbx_strand_id
1 'polypeptide(L)'
;MTVGNPTSDPAFAPLRELRSLLLKAHKILMDAEKERYEASYGAIANKGDYLRLVLSHEQFSWLRPISQLIVQMDEVLMAKQPQAPERAAELLNQAQHLLYDSEIGHMFQERTKTLSRSNSEMAAMAKRMHELLATDLSGST
;
A
#
# COMPACT_ATOMS: atom_id res chain seq x y z
N MET A 1 16.01 13.63 -21.06
CA MET A 1 15.36 12.89 -19.96
C MET A 1 16.20 13.14 -18.72
N THR A 2 15.69 13.90 -17.76
CA THR A 2 16.38 14.18 -16.51
C THR A 2 16.23 12.96 -15.60
N VAL A 3 17.31 12.46 -15.02
CA VAL A 3 17.28 11.32 -14.10
C VAL A 3 17.73 11.76 -12.71
N GLY A 4 17.07 11.24 -11.68
CA GLY A 4 17.29 11.58 -10.28
C GLY A 4 17.68 10.37 -9.45
N ASN A 5 18.44 10.57 -8.36
CA ASN A 5 18.71 9.49 -7.41
C ASN A 5 17.44 9.24 -6.55
N PRO A 6 16.78 8.07 -6.63
CA PRO A 6 15.51 7.81 -5.94
C PRO A 6 15.55 7.99 -4.43
N THR A 7 16.73 7.84 -3.82
CA THR A 7 16.91 7.91 -2.37
C THR A 7 17.01 9.34 -1.84
N SER A 8 17.36 10.31 -2.68
CA SER A 8 17.69 11.68 -2.25
C SER A 8 16.96 12.75 -3.05
N ASP A 9 16.58 12.46 -4.29
CA ASP A 9 15.91 13.41 -5.16
C ASP A 9 14.48 13.74 -4.63
N PRO A 10 14.13 15.03 -4.52
CA PRO A 10 12.80 15.48 -4.10
C PRO A 10 11.64 14.89 -4.92
N ALA A 11 11.84 14.60 -6.21
CA ALA A 11 10.81 14.04 -7.07
C ALA A 11 10.31 12.66 -6.58
N PHE A 12 11.14 11.92 -5.84
CA PHE A 12 10.79 10.61 -5.26
C PHE A 12 10.31 10.72 -3.80
N ALA A 13 10.28 11.90 -3.20
CA ALA A 13 9.86 12.08 -1.81
C ALA A 13 8.41 11.61 -1.56
N PRO A 14 7.41 11.96 -2.40
CA PRO A 14 6.05 11.45 -2.25
C PRO A 14 5.98 9.92 -2.33
N LEU A 15 6.73 9.32 -3.27
CA LEU A 15 6.78 7.86 -3.42
C LEU A 15 7.37 7.17 -2.19
N ARG A 16 8.46 7.71 -1.62
CA ARG A 16 9.08 7.21 -0.38
C ARG A 16 8.11 7.26 0.79
N GLU A 17 7.38 8.36 0.91
CA GLU A 17 6.39 8.54 1.96
C GLU A 17 5.24 7.53 1.80
N LEU A 18 4.64 7.43 0.61
CA LEU A 18 3.56 6.49 0.34
C LEU A 18 3.97 5.05 0.61
N ARG A 19 5.17 4.65 0.15
CA ARG A 19 5.73 3.32 0.38
C ARG A 19 5.83 2.99 1.87
N SER A 20 6.27 3.96 2.69
CA SER A 20 6.36 3.79 4.15
C SER A 20 4.98 3.61 4.79
N LEU A 21 4.00 4.43 4.39
CA LEU A 21 2.62 4.34 4.88
C LEU A 21 1.97 3.01 4.48
N LEU A 22 2.10 2.60 3.21
CA LEU A 22 1.53 1.36 2.70
C LEU A 22 2.12 0.12 3.36
N LEU A 23 3.43 0.08 3.61
CA LEU A 23 4.06 -1.05 4.29
C LEU A 23 3.49 -1.24 5.72
N LYS A 24 3.30 -0.15 6.46
CA LYS A 24 2.71 -0.18 7.80
C LYS A 24 1.23 -0.56 7.76
N ALA A 25 0.46 0.09 6.88
CA ALA A 25 -0.96 -0.19 6.72
C ALA A 25 -1.20 -1.66 6.31
N HIS A 26 -0.42 -2.16 5.35
CA HIS A 26 -0.48 -3.56 4.90
C HIS A 26 -0.25 -4.53 6.05
N LYS A 27 0.74 -4.28 6.93
CA LYS A 27 0.97 -5.13 8.11
C LYS A 27 -0.25 -5.18 9.03
N ILE A 28 -0.84 -4.03 9.35
CA ILE A 28 -2.03 -3.96 10.22
C ILE A 28 -3.23 -4.67 9.57
N LEU A 29 -3.41 -4.52 8.26
CA LEU A 29 -4.48 -5.19 7.51
C LEU A 29 -4.27 -6.71 7.46
N MET A 30 -3.04 -7.17 7.29
CA MET A 30 -2.68 -8.59 7.35
C MET A 30 -3.02 -9.20 8.71
N ASP A 31 -2.65 -8.52 9.79
CA ASP A 31 -2.96 -8.97 11.15
C ASP A 31 -4.48 -9.04 11.39
N ALA A 32 -5.22 -8.01 10.95
CA ALA A 32 -6.68 -8.01 11.05
C ALA A 32 -7.35 -9.12 10.21
N GLU A 33 -6.88 -9.37 8.98
CA GLU A 33 -7.40 -10.45 8.15
C GLU A 33 -7.05 -11.83 8.72
N LYS A 34 -5.89 -11.97 9.35
CA LYS A 34 -5.53 -13.18 10.09
C LYS A 34 -6.52 -13.44 11.23
N GLU A 35 -6.79 -12.46 12.08
CA GLU A 35 -7.75 -12.59 13.18
C GLU A 35 -9.15 -12.98 12.68
N ARG A 36 -9.62 -12.36 11.58
CA ARG A 36 -10.91 -12.69 10.96
C ARG A 36 -10.95 -14.12 10.41
N TYR A 37 -9.85 -14.58 9.82
CA TYR A 37 -9.72 -15.95 9.33
C TYR A 37 -9.79 -16.93 10.51
N GLU A 38 -9.01 -16.70 11.56
CA GLU A 38 -8.94 -17.58 12.73
C GLU A 38 -10.28 -17.66 13.49
N ALA A 39 -11.03 -16.55 13.54
CA ALA A 39 -12.37 -16.54 14.11
C ALA A 39 -13.38 -17.42 13.34
N SER A 40 -13.16 -17.63 12.04
CA SER A 40 -14.08 -18.36 11.16
C SER A 40 -13.66 -19.82 10.93
N TYR A 41 -12.34 -20.07 10.86
CA TYR A 41 -11.76 -21.36 10.46
C TYR A 41 -10.93 -22.02 11.56
N GLY A 42 -10.74 -21.36 12.71
CA GLY A 42 -9.86 -21.80 13.79
C GLY A 42 -8.41 -21.33 13.63
N ALA A 43 -7.62 -21.52 14.68
CA ALA A 43 -6.25 -21.02 14.77
C ALA A 43 -5.34 -21.56 13.65
N ILE A 44 -4.48 -20.70 13.11
CA ILE A 44 -3.52 -21.11 12.07
C ILE A 44 -2.33 -21.79 12.76
N ALA A 45 -2.04 -23.03 12.37
CA ALA A 45 -1.11 -23.90 13.08
C ALA A 45 0.35 -23.39 13.09
N ASN A 46 0.83 -22.81 11.97
CA ASN A 46 2.19 -22.32 11.87
C ASN A 46 2.36 -21.24 10.78
N LYS A 47 3.57 -20.66 10.70
CA LYS A 47 3.92 -19.60 9.74
C LYS A 47 3.85 -20.05 8.27
N GLY A 48 4.18 -21.31 7.97
CA GLY A 48 4.12 -21.85 6.62
C GLY A 48 2.69 -21.97 6.12
N ASP A 49 1.78 -22.41 6.98
CA ASP A 49 0.34 -22.46 6.68
C ASP A 49 -0.24 -21.06 6.50
N TYR A 50 0.15 -20.11 7.35
CA TYR A 50 -0.26 -18.71 7.18
C TYR A 50 0.22 -18.14 5.84
N LEU A 51 1.48 -18.37 5.46
CA LEU A 51 2.00 -17.94 4.16
C LEU A 51 1.21 -18.57 3.01
N ARG A 52 0.88 -19.86 3.09
CA ARG A 52 0.06 -20.53 2.07
C ARG A 52 -1.31 -19.85 1.94
N LEU A 53 -1.97 -19.55 3.06
CA LEU A 53 -3.26 -18.85 3.04
C LEU A 53 -3.16 -17.47 2.40
N VAL A 54 -2.14 -16.68 2.75
CA VAL A 54 -1.89 -15.38 2.13
C VAL A 54 -1.71 -15.48 0.61
N LEU A 55 -1.05 -16.55 0.16
CA LEU A 55 -0.77 -16.77 -1.25
C LEU A 55 -1.95 -17.33 -2.04
N SER A 56 -2.85 -18.11 -1.44
CA SER A 56 -3.87 -18.86 -2.19
C SER A 56 -5.32 -18.63 -1.76
N HIS A 57 -5.59 -18.20 -0.52
CA HIS A 57 -6.93 -18.12 0.02
C HIS A 57 -7.63 -16.80 -0.37
N GLU A 58 -8.92 -16.88 -0.71
CA GLU A 58 -9.71 -15.74 -1.20
C GLU A 58 -9.76 -14.57 -0.22
N GLN A 59 -9.75 -14.84 1.08
CA GLN A 59 -9.77 -13.81 2.12
C GLN A 59 -8.59 -12.84 2.05
N PHE A 60 -7.42 -13.32 1.64
CA PHE A 60 -6.20 -12.50 1.52
C PHE A 60 -6.00 -11.99 0.08
N SER A 61 -6.88 -12.37 -0.85
CA SER A 61 -6.67 -12.14 -2.28
C SER A 61 -6.48 -10.67 -2.64
N TRP A 62 -7.26 -9.79 -2.02
CA TRP A 62 -7.27 -8.34 -2.23
C TRP A 62 -6.03 -7.63 -1.64
N LEU A 63 -5.29 -8.27 -0.73
CA LEU A 63 -4.04 -7.73 -0.19
C LEU A 63 -2.84 -7.98 -1.12
N ARG A 64 -2.89 -9.00 -1.98
CA ARG A 64 -1.78 -9.37 -2.86
C ARG A 64 -1.41 -8.26 -3.87
N PRO A 65 -2.38 -7.59 -4.54
CA PRO A 65 -2.06 -6.46 -5.43
C PRO A 65 -1.40 -5.29 -4.69
N ILE A 66 -1.73 -5.08 -3.41
CA ILE A 66 -1.09 -4.05 -2.58
C ILE A 66 0.36 -4.44 -2.29
N SER A 67 0.64 -5.71 -1.96
CA SER A 67 2.01 -6.20 -1.81
C SER A 67 2.82 -6.04 -3.10
N GLN A 68 2.22 -6.34 -4.26
CA GLN A 68 2.87 -6.16 -5.57
C GLN A 68 3.19 -4.69 -5.85
N LEU A 69 2.30 -3.77 -5.51
CA LEU A 69 2.56 -2.33 -5.63
C LEU A 69 3.74 -1.89 -4.74
N ILE A 70 3.79 -2.35 -3.47
CA ILE A 70 4.90 -2.05 -2.56
C ILE A 70 6.24 -2.57 -3.13
N VAL A 71 6.26 -3.77 -3.71
CA VAL A 71 7.46 -4.33 -4.34
C VAL A 71 7.91 -3.46 -5.53
N GLN A 72 6.99 -3.01 -6.39
CA GLN A 72 7.33 -2.10 -7.50
C GLN A 72 7.88 -0.76 -7.00
N MET A 73 7.34 -0.22 -5.91
CA MET A 73 7.90 0.97 -5.26
C MET A 73 9.31 0.70 -4.73
N ASP A 74 9.55 -0.46 -4.13
CA ASP A 74 10.88 -0.86 -3.64
C ASP A 74 11.89 -0.99 -4.77
N GLU A 75 11.50 -1.58 -5.91
CA GLU A 75 12.37 -1.72 -7.08
C GLU A 75 12.85 -0.35 -7.59
N VAL A 76 11.95 0.64 -7.68
CA VAL A 76 12.31 2.00 -8.11
C VAL A 76 13.14 2.72 -7.04
N LEU A 77 12.71 2.68 -5.77
CA LEU A 77 13.35 3.44 -4.70
C LEU A 77 14.71 2.90 -4.30
N MET A 78 14.94 1.59 -4.45
CA MET A 78 16.19 0.92 -4.10
C MET A 78 17.07 0.66 -5.34
N ALA A 79 16.70 1.21 -6.50
CA ALA A 79 17.49 1.10 -7.71
C ALA A 79 18.87 1.73 -7.50
N LYS A 80 19.93 1.01 -7.87
CA LYS A 80 21.31 1.51 -7.82
C LYS A 80 21.59 2.62 -8.83
N GLN A 81 20.77 2.71 -9.87
CA GLN A 81 20.91 3.67 -10.95
C GLN A 81 19.87 4.78 -10.81
N PRO A 82 20.21 6.04 -11.19
CA PRO A 82 19.24 7.12 -11.27
C PRO A 82 18.00 6.71 -12.08
N GLN A 83 16.82 7.09 -11.60
CA GLN A 83 15.55 6.79 -12.24
C GLN A 83 14.94 8.07 -12.83
N ALA A 84 14.11 7.89 -13.84
CA ALA A 84 13.32 8.97 -14.40
C ALA A 84 12.24 9.40 -13.38
N PRO A 85 12.08 10.69 -13.04
CA PRO A 85 11.06 11.18 -12.11
C PRO A 85 9.64 10.71 -12.45
N GLU A 86 9.36 10.51 -13.74
CA GLU A 86 8.10 10.02 -14.27
C GLU A 86 7.72 8.65 -13.68
N ARG A 87 8.70 7.81 -13.35
CA ARG A 87 8.45 6.52 -12.68
C ARG A 87 7.81 6.69 -11.32
N ALA A 88 8.14 7.74 -10.59
CA ALA A 88 7.51 8.03 -9.31
C ALA A 88 6.05 8.46 -9.51
N ALA A 89 5.79 9.34 -10.48
CA ALA A 89 4.43 9.76 -10.83
C ALA A 89 3.56 8.58 -11.32
N GLU A 90 4.10 7.71 -12.16
CA GLU A 90 3.43 6.49 -12.64
C GLU A 90 2.99 5.60 -11.47
N LEU A 91 3.87 5.36 -10.49
CA LEU A 91 3.56 4.52 -9.33
C LEU A 91 2.57 5.18 -8.37
N LEU A 92 2.60 6.51 -8.21
CA LEU A 92 1.61 7.26 -7.43
C LEU A 92 0.22 7.15 -8.06
N ASN A 93 0.12 7.30 -9.38
CA ASN A 93 -1.14 7.14 -10.12
C ASN A 93 -1.67 5.70 -10.05
N GLN A 94 -0.79 4.70 -10.18
CA GLN A 94 -1.16 3.30 -9.97
C GLN A 94 -1.67 3.06 -8.55
N ALA A 95 -1.04 3.65 -7.54
CA ALA A 95 -1.49 3.56 -6.17
C ALA A 95 -2.85 4.23 -5.96
N GLN A 96 -3.08 5.42 -6.53
CA GLN A 96 -4.37 6.09 -6.47
C GLN A 96 -5.47 5.19 -7.06
N HIS A 97 -5.27 4.68 -8.28
CA HIS A 97 -6.23 3.80 -8.92
C HIS A 97 -6.50 2.53 -8.10
N LEU A 98 -5.46 1.85 -7.63
CA LEU A 98 -5.61 0.62 -6.86
C LEU A 98 -6.35 0.85 -5.53
N LEU A 99 -6.05 1.94 -4.82
CA LEU A 99 -6.55 2.17 -3.47
C LEU A 99 -7.91 2.90 -3.44
N TYR A 100 -8.25 3.63 -4.49
CA TYR A 100 -9.46 4.47 -4.53
C TYR A 100 -10.44 4.16 -5.65
N ASP A 101 -9.95 3.81 -6.85
CA ASP A 101 -10.76 3.71 -8.08
C ASP A 101 -10.89 2.27 -8.60
N SER A 102 -10.81 1.29 -7.71
CA SER A 102 -10.95 -0.13 -8.04
C SER A 102 -11.78 -0.88 -6.99
N GLU A 103 -12.24 -2.09 -7.33
CA GLU A 103 -12.94 -2.98 -6.39
C GLU A 103 -12.06 -3.30 -5.17
N ILE A 104 -10.75 -3.49 -5.38
CA ILE A 104 -9.77 -3.66 -4.31
C ILE A 104 -9.69 -2.40 -3.45
N GLY A 105 -9.77 -1.22 -4.09
CA GLY A 105 -9.78 0.07 -3.42
C GLY A 105 -10.96 0.25 -2.48
N HIS A 106 -12.16 -0.18 -2.89
CA HIS A 106 -13.33 -0.18 -2.01
C HIS A 106 -13.11 -1.06 -0.77
N MET A 107 -12.54 -2.26 -0.95
CA MET A 107 -12.21 -3.15 0.17
C MET A 107 -11.15 -2.53 1.09
N PHE A 108 -10.11 -1.91 0.53
CA PHE A 108 -9.08 -1.22 1.28
C PHE A 108 -9.65 -0.07 2.11
N GLN A 109 -10.49 0.78 1.52
CA GLN A 109 -11.12 1.92 2.19
C GLN A 109 -12.05 1.47 3.31
N GLU A 110 -12.89 0.46 3.07
CA GLU A 110 -13.76 -0.13 4.09
C GLU A 110 -12.95 -0.68 5.27
N ARG A 111 -11.92 -1.49 4.99
CA ARG A 111 -11.09 -2.12 6.04
C ARG A 111 -10.30 -1.11 6.85
N THR A 112 -9.65 -0.14 6.20
CA THR A 112 -8.90 0.92 6.88
C THR A 112 -9.84 1.79 7.73
N LYS A 113 -11.04 2.11 7.24
CA LYS A 113 -12.07 2.85 7.99
C LYS A 113 -12.56 2.10 9.22
N THR A 114 -12.79 0.79 9.13
CA THR A 114 -13.17 -0.03 10.28
C THR A 114 -12.06 -0.02 11.34
N LEU A 115 -10.81 -0.26 10.94
CA LEU A 115 -9.67 -0.31 11.86
C LEU A 115 -9.33 1.05 12.46
N SER A 116 -9.58 2.15 11.75
CA SER A 116 -9.36 3.52 12.24
C SER A 116 -10.19 3.86 13.48
N ARG A 117 -11.29 3.13 13.74
CA ARG A 117 -12.13 3.35 14.93
C ARG A 117 -11.45 2.92 16.23
N SER A 118 -10.56 1.93 16.16
CA SER A 118 -9.84 1.37 17.32
C SER A 118 -8.32 1.57 17.25
N ASN A 119 -7.80 2.02 16.11
CA ASN A 119 -6.37 2.24 15.88
C ASN A 119 -6.13 3.65 15.32
N SER A 120 -5.65 4.55 16.18
CA SER A 120 -5.35 5.96 15.82
C SER A 120 -4.18 6.09 14.84
N GLU A 121 -3.23 5.16 14.85
CA GLU A 121 -2.14 5.13 13.86
C GLU A 121 -2.70 4.81 12.46
N MET A 122 -3.58 3.81 12.34
CA MET A 122 -4.27 3.52 11.08
C MET A 122 -5.09 4.72 10.59
N ALA A 123 -5.79 5.41 11.49
CA ALA A 123 -6.55 6.62 11.15
C ALA A 123 -5.64 7.73 10.59
N ALA A 124 -4.49 7.98 11.24
CA ALA A 124 -3.53 8.96 10.78
C ALA A 124 -2.91 8.59 9.42
N MET A 125 -2.56 7.31 9.23
CA MET A 125 -2.01 6.83 7.96
C MET A 125 -3.02 6.92 6.81
N ALA A 126 -4.27 6.50 7.04
CA ALA A 126 -5.33 6.57 6.02
C ALA A 126 -5.58 8.02 5.58
N LYS A 127 -5.64 8.95 6.53
CA LYS A 127 -5.74 10.39 6.24
C LYS A 127 -4.54 10.88 5.43
N ARG A 128 -3.32 10.54 5.86
CA ARG A 128 -2.09 10.99 5.19
C ARG A 128 -1.95 10.44 3.77
N MET A 129 -2.30 9.18 3.54
CA MET A 129 -2.32 8.59 2.19
C MET A 129 -3.32 9.30 1.28
N HIS A 130 -4.51 9.64 1.79
CA HIS A 130 -5.50 10.38 1.03
C HIS A 130 -5.00 11.79 0.64
N GLU A 131 -4.42 12.55 1.58
CA GLU A 131 -3.84 13.86 1.29
C GLU A 131 -2.73 13.78 0.23
N LEU A 132 -1.83 12.79 0.38
CA LEU A 132 -0.70 12.59 -0.52
C LEU A 132 -1.16 12.28 -1.95
N LEU A 133 -2.20 11.47 -2.10
CA LEU A 133 -2.71 11.01 -3.40
C LEU A 133 -3.78 11.95 -4.01
N ALA A 134 -4.36 12.86 -3.22
CA ALA A 134 -5.31 13.87 -3.71
C ALA A 134 -4.62 15.11 -4.30
N THR A 135 -3.33 15.32 -4.01
CA THR A 135 -2.60 16.55 -4.36
C THR A 135 -2.40 16.74 -5.88
N ASP A 136 -2.59 15.69 -6.70
CA ASP A 136 -2.39 15.76 -8.16
C ASP A 136 -3.59 16.34 -8.96
N LEU A 137 -4.70 16.68 -8.28
CA LEU A 137 -5.89 17.29 -8.93
C LEU A 137 -5.85 18.83 -9.04
N SER A 138 -4.83 19.51 -8.49
CA SER A 138 -4.73 20.98 -8.50
C SER A 138 -3.61 21.54 -9.37
N GLY A 139 -2.92 20.71 -10.17
CA GLY A 139 -1.72 21.07 -10.92
C GLY A 139 -1.89 21.28 -12.43
N SER A 140 -3.10 21.54 -12.92
CA SER A 140 -3.33 21.92 -14.34
C SER A 140 -4.34 23.05 -14.43
N THR A 141 -3.82 24.28 -14.35
CA THR A 141 -4.44 25.48 -14.94
C THR A 141 -3.35 26.34 -15.55
#